data_AF-T1BJ28-F1
#
_entry.id   AF-T1BJ28-F1
#
_cell.length_a   1.000
_cell.length_b   1.000
_cell.length_c   1.000
_cell.angle_alpha   90.00
_cell.angle_beta   90.00
_cell.angle_gamma   90.00
#
_symmetry.space_group_name_H-M   'P 1'
#
loop_
_entity.id
_entity.type
_entity.pdbx_description
1 polymer ?
#
loop_
_entity_poly.entity_id
_entity_poly.type
_entity_poly.pdbx_seq_one_letter_code
_entity_poly.pdbx_strand_id
1 'polypeptide(L)'
;ESYTPGQIVEAQADYRRAELACGSRWEIVEVRGDQLTLRNAGGRVAIVDPERIRLQAYDRDAREVAAGDRLRWSENHRAQRADYPLEDGLKVRNGAGATVERVSADRITLRCADGERIELDPSVGQKLEHDYASTSYGAQGRTVDAVLIHHNTEAGAHGQREAYVDITRARDDAVLYTQDADKAGRQAGLEIDKSAAHDIAPARDELQRDQQPDHDIDQAPDPDAPEPDPDHDYDHDHDHDQDGPSLG
;
A
#
# COMPACT_ATOMS: atom_id res chain seq x y z
N GLU A 1 -9.22 13.87 9.39
CA GLU A 1 -7.91 14.47 9.74
C GLU A 1 -8.15 15.88 10.21
N SER A 2 -7.43 16.35 11.23
CA SER A 2 -7.56 17.72 11.71
C SER A 2 -6.46 18.57 11.08
N TYR A 3 -6.85 19.57 10.29
CA TYR A 3 -5.93 20.55 9.74
C TYR A 3 -5.41 21.47 10.84
N THR A 4 -4.12 21.81 10.81
CA THR A 4 -3.52 22.71 11.79
C THR A 4 -2.84 23.90 11.11
N PRO A 5 -2.90 25.11 11.71
CA PRO A 5 -2.15 26.26 11.21
C PRO A 5 -0.65 25.94 11.12
N GLY A 6 -0.03 26.36 10.02
CA GLY A 6 1.38 26.10 9.71
C GLY A 6 1.63 24.92 8.76
N GLN A 7 0.64 24.03 8.59
CA GLN A 7 0.73 22.95 7.59
C GLN A 7 0.70 23.49 6.17
N ILE A 8 1.30 22.73 5.25
CA ILE A 8 1.21 22.98 3.81
C ILE A 8 0.12 22.08 3.24
N VAL A 9 -0.75 22.62 2.41
CA VAL A 9 -1.74 21.85 1.66
C VAL A 9 -1.48 21.94 0.16
N GLU A 10 -1.66 20.82 -0.53
CA GLU A 10 -1.59 20.72 -1.99
C GLU A 10 -2.98 20.38 -2.53
N ALA A 11 -3.48 21.20 -3.46
CA ALA A 11 -4.78 20.96 -4.09
C ALA A 11 -4.70 19.80 -5.08
N GLN A 12 -5.61 18.82 -4.95
CA GLN A 12 -5.62 17.62 -5.79
C GLN A 12 -6.43 17.77 -7.10
N ALA A 13 -7.05 18.93 -7.30
CA ALA A 13 -7.82 19.26 -8.50
C ALA A 13 -7.89 20.78 -8.69
N ASP A 14 -8.41 21.22 -9.84
CA ASP A 14 -8.67 22.63 -10.12
C ASP A 14 -9.99 23.10 -9.51
N TYR A 15 -9.91 24.13 -8.66
CA TYR A 15 -11.05 24.74 -8.00
C TYR A 15 -11.17 26.22 -8.39
N ARG A 16 -11.76 26.49 -9.55
CA ARG A 16 -11.88 27.86 -10.12
C ARG A 16 -12.49 28.89 -9.17
N ARG A 17 -13.49 28.52 -8.37
CA ARG A 17 -14.14 29.46 -7.41
C ARG A 17 -13.24 29.87 -6.25
N ALA A 18 -12.40 28.94 -5.79
CA ALA A 18 -11.40 29.21 -4.77
C ALA A 18 -10.07 29.67 -5.40
N GLU A 19 -9.99 29.64 -6.74
CA GLU A 19 -8.80 29.94 -7.54
C GLU A 19 -7.56 29.13 -7.08
N LEU A 20 -7.79 27.86 -6.76
CA LEU A 20 -6.75 26.86 -6.49
C LEU A 20 -6.54 26.04 -7.77
N ALA A 21 -5.31 25.96 -8.26
CA ALA A 21 -4.94 25.07 -9.35
C ALA A 21 -4.50 23.71 -8.80
N CYS A 22 -4.66 22.65 -9.58
CA CYS A 22 -4.14 21.32 -9.24
C CYS A 22 -2.61 21.40 -9.02
N GLY A 23 -2.13 20.79 -7.93
CA GLY A 23 -0.73 20.83 -7.51
C GLY A 23 -0.29 22.15 -6.87
N SER A 24 -1.16 23.16 -6.76
CA SER A 24 -0.82 24.41 -6.07
C SER A 24 -0.67 24.19 -4.57
N ARG A 25 0.37 24.79 -4.00
CA ARG A 25 0.74 24.66 -2.58
C ARG A 25 0.41 25.92 -1.80
N TRP A 26 -0.16 25.73 -0.61
CA TRP A 26 -0.62 26.80 0.26
C TRP A 26 -0.31 26.48 1.71
N GLU A 27 0.01 27.49 2.50
CA GLU A 27 0.14 27.40 3.95
C GLU A 27 -1.23 27.63 4.60
N ILE A 28 -1.62 26.79 5.56
CA ILE A 28 -2.77 27.04 6.41
C ILE A 28 -2.38 28.13 7.42
N VAL A 29 -2.99 29.30 7.29
CA VAL A 29 -2.77 30.43 8.21
C VAL A 29 -3.73 30.35 9.39
N GLU A 30 -4.95 29.87 9.14
CA GLU A 30 -6.00 29.82 10.16
C GLU A 30 -7.02 28.72 9.88
N VAL A 31 -7.57 28.17 10.97
CA VAL A 31 -8.71 27.24 10.94
C VAL A 31 -9.83 27.86 11.76
N ARG A 32 -10.99 28.13 11.13
CA ARG A 32 -12.17 28.71 11.79
C ARG A 32 -13.39 27.88 11.45
N GLY A 33 -13.88 27.11 12.43
CA GLY A 33 -15.04 26.24 12.22
C GLY A 33 -14.80 25.24 11.10
N ASP A 34 -15.58 25.35 10.03
CA ASP A 34 -15.52 24.54 8.81
C ASP A 34 -14.65 25.17 7.70
N GLN A 35 -13.95 26.28 7.96
CA GLN A 35 -13.16 26.98 6.97
C GLN A 35 -11.66 27.00 7.28
N LEU A 36 -10.86 26.87 6.21
CA LEU A 36 -9.42 27.06 6.21
C LEU A 36 -9.07 28.36 5.49
N THR A 37 -8.26 29.20 6.14
CA THR A 37 -7.61 30.35 5.50
C THR A 37 -6.24 29.91 5.01
N LEU A 38 -6.05 29.89 3.70
CA LEU A 38 -4.85 29.46 3.00
C LEU A 38 -4.07 30.66 2.46
N ARG A 39 -2.74 30.58 2.46
CA ARG A 39 -1.86 31.60 1.86
C ARG A 39 -0.80 30.96 0.97
N ASN A 40 -0.64 31.44 -0.26
CA ASN A 40 0.44 30.97 -1.14
C ASN A 40 1.74 31.77 -0.95
N ALA A 41 2.81 31.33 -1.61
CA ALA A 41 4.11 32.02 -1.58
C ALA A 41 4.07 33.46 -2.13
N GLY A 42 3.11 33.77 -3.01
CA GLY A 42 2.86 35.12 -3.54
C GLY A 42 2.06 36.03 -2.59
N GLY A 43 1.73 35.57 -1.38
CA GLY A 43 0.97 36.32 -0.39
C GLY A 43 -0.55 36.35 -0.63
N ARG A 44 -1.04 35.65 -1.66
CA ARG A 44 -2.46 35.57 -1.94
C ARG A 44 -3.15 34.69 -0.90
N VAL A 45 -4.33 35.13 -0.47
CA VAL A 45 -5.16 34.43 0.51
C VAL A 45 -6.39 33.82 -0.17
N ALA A 46 -6.73 32.59 0.22
CA ALA A 46 -7.95 31.91 -0.19
C ALA A 46 -8.65 31.34 1.06
N ILE A 47 -9.99 31.35 1.06
CA ILE A 47 -10.79 30.75 2.13
C ILE A 47 -11.53 29.57 1.52
N VAL A 48 -11.36 28.39 2.11
CA VAL A 48 -11.91 27.14 1.57
C VAL A 48 -12.60 26.30 2.64
N ASP A 49 -13.60 25.55 2.22
CA ASP A 49 -14.24 24.49 2.99
C ASP A 49 -13.57 23.15 2.57
N PRO A 50 -12.83 22.47 3.47
CA PRO A 50 -12.12 21.23 3.15
C PRO A 50 -13.06 20.04 2.91
N GLU A 51 -14.36 20.12 3.23
CA GLU A 51 -15.33 19.08 2.85
C GLU A 51 -15.68 19.15 1.36
N ARG A 52 -15.51 20.32 0.74
CA ARG A 52 -15.84 20.56 -0.67
C ARG A 52 -14.64 20.50 -1.60
N ILE A 53 -13.43 20.43 -1.04
CA ILE A 53 -12.17 20.52 -1.76
C ILE A 53 -11.26 19.38 -1.32
N ARG A 54 -10.65 18.70 -2.29
CA ARG A 54 -9.65 17.66 -2.03
C ARG A 54 -8.30 18.32 -1.83
N LEU A 55 -7.87 18.37 -0.58
CA LEU A 55 -6.56 18.82 -0.16
C LEU A 55 -5.76 17.64 0.38
N GLN A 56 -4.46 17.67 0.16
CA GLN A 56 -3.52 16.81 0.86
C GLN A 56 -2.67 17.68 1.76
N ALA A 57 -2.64 17.37 3.06
CA ALA A 57 -1.86 18.11 4.05
C ALA A 57 -0.46 17.50 4.23
N TYR A 58 0.50 18.37 4.51
CA TYR A 58 1.89 18.05 4.74
C TYR A 58 2.40 18.86 5.93
N ASP A 59 3.20 18.21 6.77
CA ASP A 59 4.00 18.88 7.78
C ASP A 59 5.31 19.38 7.17
N ARG A 60 5.74 20.57 7.59
CA ARG A 60 7.07 21.09 7.21
C ARG A 60 8.12 20.47 8.12
N ASP A 61 9.08 19.81 7.48
CA ASP A 61 10.25 19.27 8.14
C ASP A 61 11.51 19.83 7.48
N ALA A 62 12.52 20.15 8.29
CA ALA A 62 13.80 20.63 7.83
C ALA A 62 14.83 19.53 8.06
N ARG A 63 15.47 19.08 6.98
CA ARG A 63 16.43 17.98 7.02
C ARG A 63 17.76 18.42 6.46
N GLU A 64 18.82 18.11 7.19
CA GLU A 64 20.18 18.28 6.71
C GLU A 64 20.50 17.15 5.72
N VAL A 65 21.22 17.49 4.66
CA VAL A 65 21.68 16.53 3.64
C VAL A 65 23.12 16.84 3.25
N ALA A 66 23.88 15.80 2.96
CA ALA A 66 25.27 15.84 2.56
C ALA A 66 25.51 15.01 1.29
N ALA A 67 26.61 15.30 0.60
CA ALA A 67 27.04 14.47 -0.52
C ALA A 67 27.27 13.01 -0.06
N GLY A 68 26.72 12.06 -0.80
CA GLY A 68 26.71 10.65 -0.45
C GLY A 68 25.41 10.16 0.20
N ASP A 69 24.53 11.07 0.65
CA ASP A 69 23.29 10.67 1.30
C ASP A 69 22.34 9.94 0.36
N ARG A 70 21.61 8.96 0.91
CA ARG A 70 20.57 8.22 0.20
C ARG A 70 19.21 8.81 0.54
N LEU A 71 18.50 9.26 -0.48
CA LEU A 71 17.16 9.81 -0.36
C LEU A 71 16.17 8.95 -1.16
N ARG A 72 14.90 9.02 -0.79
CA ARG A 72 13.81 8.33 -1.47
C ARG A 72 12.59 9.23 -1.58
N TRP A 73 11.90 9.14 -2.72
CA TRP A 73 10.62 9.81 -2.89
C TRP A 73 9.55 9.12 -2.04
N SER A 74 8.81 9.90 -1.26
CA SER A 74 7.68 9.42 -0.45
C SER A 74 6.38 9.32 -1.23
N GLU A 75 6.33 9.91 -2.44
CA GLU A 75 5.15 9.95 -3.31
C GLU A 75 5.55 9.98 -4.79
N ASN A 76 4.57 9.72 -5.67
CA ASN A 76 4.74 9.97 -7.09
C ASN A 76 4.83 11.48 -7.33
N HIS A 77 5.86 11.93 -8.04
CA HIS A 77 6.11 13.34 -8.28
C HIS A 77 6.74 13.60 -9.64
N ARG A 78 6.89 14.88 -10.00
CA ARG A 78 7.62 15.33 -11.18
C ARG A 78 8.76 16.23 -10.72
N ALA A 79 9.99 15.79 -10.96
CA ALA A 79 11.19 16.51 -10.58
C ALA A 79 11.84 17.17 -11.81
N GLN A 80 12.67 18.20 -11.60
CA GLN A 80 13.41 18.81 -12.71
C GLN A 80 14.66 18.00 -13.03
N ARG A 81 14.82 17.66 -14.30
CA ARG A 81 16.02 16.99 -14.79
C ARG A 81 17.16 18.01 -14.90
N ALA A 82 18.37 17.61 -14.51
CA ALA A 82 19.48 18.52 -14.30
C ALA A 82 20.18 18.99 -15.58
N ASP A 83 20.26 18.13 -16.59
CA ASP A 83 20.96 18.36 -17.85
C ASP A 83 20.10 19.16 -18.85
N TYR A 84 18.80 18.91 -18.90
CA TYR A 84 17.85 19.69 -19.67
C TYR A 84 16.47 19.74 -18.99
N PRO A 85 15.90 20.94 -18.80
CA PRO A 85 14.58 21.08 -18.20
C PRO A 85 13.53 20.47 -19.14
N LEU A 86 12.79 19.48 -18.65
CA LEU A 86 11.61 18.94 -19.30
C LEU A 86 10.41 19.81 -18.93
N GLU A 87 9.60 20.21 -19.90
CA GLU A 87 8.38 21.00 -19.67
C GLU A 87 7.43 20.30 -18.68
N ASP A 88 7.25 18.99 -18.85
CA ASP A 88 6.45 18.15 -17.95
C ASP A 88 7.23 17.64 -16.72
N GLY A 89 8.53 17.94 -16.61
CA GLY A 89 9.41 17.35 -15.60
C GLY A 89 9.62 15.84 -15.77
N LEU A 90 10.60 15.31 -15.04
CA LEU A 90 10.91 13.89 -14.96
C LEU A 90 9.99 13.19 -13.95
N LYS A 91 9.32 12.12 -14.36
CA LYS A 91 8.45 11.33 -13.46
C LYS A 91 9.29 10.53 -12.48
N VAL A 92 9.11 10.78 -11.20
CA VAL A 92 9.68 9.99 -10.11
C VAL A 92 8.57 9.25 -9.38
N ARG A 93 8.82 7.99 -9.01
CA ARG A 93 7.83 7.13 -8.37
C ARG A 93 8.03 7.12 -6.87
N ASN A 94 6.94 6.91 -6.12
CA ASN A 94 7.03 6.58 -4.71
C ASN A 94 7.95 5.38 -4.53
N GLY A 95 8.90 5.49 -3.60
CA GLY A 95 9.85 4.45 -3.27
C GLY A 95 11.12 4.48 -4.13
N ALA A 96 11.18 5.31 -5.17
CA ALA A 96 12.38 5.45 -5.99
C ALA A 96 13.49 6.17 -5.21
N GLY A 97 14.65 5.52 -5.11
CA GLY A 97 15.83 6.04 -4.42
C GLY A 97 16.73 6.88 -5.32
N ALA A 98 17.48 7.79 -4.71
CA ALA A 98 18.52 8.58 -5.34
C ALA A 98 19.66 8.86 -4.35
N THR A 99 20.86 9.14 -4.87
CA THR A 99 22.02 9.52 -4.07
C THR A 99 22.34 10.99 -4.27
N VAL A 100 22.60 11.72 -3.20
CA VAL A 100 23.05 13.12 -3.27
C VAL A 100 24.47 13.15 -3.85
N GLU A 101 24.64 13.72 -5.03
CA GLU A 101 25.96 13.91 -5.64
C GLU A 101 26.66 15.16 -5.11
N ARG A 102 25.89 16.25 -5.01
CA ARG A 102 26.42 17.59 -4.73
C ARG A 102 25.38 18.42 -3.99
N VAL A 103 25.85 19.19 -3.02
CA VAL A 103 25.07 20.18 -2.30
C VAL A 103 25.74 21.55 -2.46
N SER A 104 24.98 22.56 -2.89
CA SER A 104 25.34 23.98 -2.82
C SER A 104 24.22 24.77 -2.12
N ALA A 105 24.47 26.05 -1.85
CA ALA A 105 23.49 26.91 -1.16
C ALA A 105 22.17 27.06 -1.92
N ASP A 106 22.20 26.93 -3.23
CA ASP A 106 21.09 27.17 -4.14
C ASP A 106 20.58 25.91 -4.84
N ARG A 107 21.35 24.82 -4.85
CA ARG A 107 21.03 23.61 -5.62
C ARG A 107 21.51 22.34 -4.93
N ILE A 108 20.69 21.30 -5.02
CA ILE A 108 21.08 19.93 -4.68
C ILE A 108 20.96 19.08 -5.94
N THR A 109 22.03 18.37 -6.29
CA THR A 109 22.05 17.44 -7.42
C THR A 109 21.93 16.01 -6.91
N LEU A 110 20.90 15.30 -7.38
CA LEU A 110 20.68 13.88 -7.08
C LEU A 110 21.00 13.02 -8.30
N ARG A 111 21.53 11.81 -8.05
CA ARG A 111 21.67 10.73 -9.04
C ARG A 111 20.66 9.64 -8.79
N CYS A 112 19.80 9.37 -9.76
CA CYS A 112 18.91 8.22 -9.77
C CYS A 112 19.67 6.94 -10.14
N ALA A 113 19.08 5.79 -9.81
CA ALA A 113 19.69 4.47 -10.06
C ALA A 113 19.86 4.15 -11.57
N ASP A 114 19.02 4.74 -12.42
CA ASP A 114 19.10 4.67 -13.88
C ASP A 114 20.14 5.64 -14.49
N GLY A 115 20.82 6.41 -13.64
CA GLY A 115 21.83 7.40 -14.04
C GLY A 115 21.29 8.79 -14.35
N GLU A 116 19.97 9.00 -14.31
CA GLU A 116 19.40 10.34 -14.47
C GLU A 116 19.80 11.26 -13.32
N ARG A 117 19.94 12.55 -13.62
CA ARG A 117 20.25 13.58 -12.63
C ARG A 117 19.07 14.50 -12.44
N ILE A 118 18.76 14.78 -11.18
CA ILE A 118 17.70 15.70 -10.77
C ILE A 118 18.34 16.88 -10.06
N GLU A 119 17.91 18.10 -10.41
CA GLU A 119 18.23 19.29 -9.63
C GLU A 119 17.05 19.68 -8.74
N LEU A 120 17.35 19.98 -7.48
CA LEU A 120 16.40 20.46 -6.50
C LEU A 120 16.79 21.86 -6.02
N ASP A 121 15.77 22.68 -5.82
CA ASP A 121 15.89 23.94 -5.11
C ASP A 121 15.66 23.67 -3.60
N PRO A 122 16.67 23.91 -2.73
CA PRO A 122 16.56 23.66 -1.29
C PRO A 122 15.56 24.59 -0.59
N SER A 123 15.15 25.71 -1.23
CA SER A 123 14.12 26.61 -0.69
C SER A 123 12.68 26.12 -0.92
N VAL A 124 12.51 25.14 -1.80
CA VAL A 124 11.21 24.56 -2.15
C VAL A 124 11.06 23.21 -1.47
N GLY A 125 9.96 23.01 -0.75
CA GLY A 125 9.66 21.74 -0.10
C GLY A 125 9.66 20.57 -1.09
N GLN A 126 10.41 19.52 -0.76
CA GLN A 126 10.55 18.31 -1.58
C GLN A 126 9.84 17.14 -0.91
N LYS A 127 9.26 16.23 -1.71
CA LYS A 127 8.62 15.00 -1.23
C LYS A 127 9.66 13.89 -1.00
N LEU A 128 10.73 14.21 -0.28
CA LEU A 128 11.90 13.35 -0.06
C LEU A 128 12.10 13.03 1.40
N GLU A 129 12.60 11.82 1.63
CA GLU A 129 13.08 11.37 2.92
C GLU A 129 14.38 10.61 2.83
N HIS A 130 15.09 10.50 3.95
CA HIS A 130 16.29 9.67 4.03
C HIS A 130 15.91 8.20 3.84
N ASP A 131 16.69 7.48 3.03
CA ASP A 131 16.48 6.07 2.71
C ASP A 131 17.45 5.15 3.47
N TYR A 132 17.73 5.51 4.73
CA TYR A 132 18.58 4.72 5.63
C TYR A 132 17.81 3.72 6.48
N ALA A 133 16.56 4.04 6.77
CA ALA A 133 15.64 3.19 7.49
C ALA A 133 14.26 3.30 6.84
N SER A 134 13.51 2.21 6.88
CA SER A 134 12.14 2.17 6.40
C SER A 134 11.29 1.41 7.40
N THR A 135 9.99 1.69 7.42
CA THR A 135 9.06 0.85 8.16
C THR A 135 8.99 -0.55 7.55
N SER A 136 8.64 -1.54 8.35
CA SER A 136 8.44 -2.94 7.94
C SER A 136 7.54 -3.06 6.71
N TYR A 137 6.47 -2.26 6.68
CA TYR A 137 5.56 -2.16 5.54
C TYR A 137 6.22 -1.56 4.29
N GLY A 138 6.98 -0.47 4.45
CA GLY A 138 7.71 0.18 3.34
C GLY A 138 8.83 -0.68 2.74
N ALA A 139 9.33 -1.67 3.50
CA ALA A 139 10.33 -2.63 3.04
C ALA A 139 9.73 -3.84 2.30
N GLN A 140 8.40 -3.93 2.18
CA GLN A 140 7.77 -5.10 1.58
C GLN A 140 8.23 -5.35 0.14
N GLY A 141 8.67 -6.57 -0.15
CA GLY A 141 9.18 -6.98 -1.47
C GLY A 141 10.67 -6.70 -1.70
N ARG A 142 11.37 -6.06 -0.76
CA ARG A 142 12.84 -5.91 -0.81
C ARG A 142 13.50 -7.16 -0.24
N THR A 143 14.65 -7.54 -0.80
CA THR A 143 15.54 -8.57 -0.24
C THR A 143 16.91 -7.93 -0.09
N VAL A 144 17.50 -8.06 1.08
CA VAL A 144 18.81 -7.49 1.43
C VAL A 144 19.68 -8.59 2.04
N ASP A 145 20.99 -8.45 1.95
CA ASP A 145 21.91 -9.46 2.50
C ASP A 145 21.80 -9.52 4.03
N ALA A 146 21.74 -8.35 4.69
CA ALA A 146 21.52 -8.23 6.12
C ALA A 146 20.41 -7.21 6.47
N VAL A 147 19.62 -7.49 7.50
CA VAL A 147 18.60 -6.58 8.04
C VAL A 147 18.91 -6.20 9.50
N LEU A 148 18.77 -4.91 9.81
CA LEU A 148 18.80 -4.39 11.18
C LEU A 148 17.38 -3.95 11.54
N ILE A 149 16.78 -4.61 12.51
CA ILE A 149 15.38 -4.40 12.91
C ILE A 149 15.37 -3.69 14.25
N HIS A 150 14.62 -2.60 14.36
CA HIS A 150 14.34 -1.97 15.65
C HIS A 150 12.91 -2.31 16.07
N HIS A 151 12.77 -3.18 17.06
CA HIS A 151 11.48 -3.59 17.63
C HIS A 151 11.21 -2.82 18.91
N ASN A 152 10.34 -1.81 18.83
CA ASN A 152 10.04 -0.93 19.95
C ASN A 152 8.95 -1.50 20.85
N THR A 153 9.33 -2.15 21.95
CA THR A 153 8.32 -2.83 22.79
C THR A 153 7.37 -1.88 23.53
N GLU A 154 7.65 -0.58 23.53
CA GLU A 154 6.86 0.46 24.22
C GLU A 154 5.87 1.18 23.30
N ALA A 155 6.04 1.09 21.97
CA ALA A 155 5.19 1.79 21.01
C ALA A 155 5.05 1.00 19.71
N GLY A 156 3.85 1.05 19.11
CA GLY A 156 3.54 0.32 17.88
C GLY A 156 2.71 -0.94 18.14
N ALA A 157 2.06 -1.43 17.09
CA ALA A 157 1.27 -2.65 17.11
C ALA A 157 2.10 -3.78 16.51
N HIS A 158 2.91 -4.41 17.36
CA HIS A 158 3.79 -5.50 16.97
C HIS A 158 3.09 -6.85 16.99
N GLY A 159 3.22 -7.59 15.89
CA GLY A 159 2.62 -8.91 15.74
C GLY A 159 3.44 -9.81 14.82
N GLN A 160 3.03 -11.08 14.76
CA GLN A 160 3.71 -12.14 14.04
C GLN A 160 3.94 -11.81 12.56
N ARG A 161 2.97 -11.17 11.89
CA ARG A 161 3.09 -10.81 10.47
C ARG A 161 4.18 -9.77 10.23
N GLU A 162 4.33 -8.78 11.11
CA GLU A 162 5.38 -7.77 11.02
C GLU A 162 6.74 -8.41 11.24
N ALA A 163 6.90 -9.16 12.35
CA ALA A 163 8.14 -9.85 12.68
C ALA A 163 8.58 -10.83 11.58
N TYR A 164 7.62 -11.57 11.01
CA TYR A 164 7.88 -12.46 9.88
C TYR A 164 8.34 -11.69 8.65
N VAL A 165 7.64 -10.60 8.29
CA VAL A 165 8.02 -9.77 7.15
C VAL A 165 9.43 -9.22 7.31
N ASP A 166 9.80 -8.73 8.50
CA ASP A 166 11.09 -8.10 8.74
C ASP A 166 12.25 -9.08 8.67
N ILE A 167 12.13 -10.23 9.34
CA ILE A 167 13.17 -11.26 9.37
C ILE A 167 13.37 -11.86 7.99
N THR A 168 12.29 -12.11 7.24
CA THR A 168 12.37 -12.74 5.90
C THR A 168 12.93 -11.83 4.82
N ARG A 169 13.22 -10.55 5.11
CA ARG A 169 13.96 -9.66 4.18
C ARG A 169 15.44 -10.01 4.08
N ALA A 170 16.03 -10.57 5.13
CA ALA A 170 17.43 -10.94 5.16
C ALA A 170 17.68 -12.22 4.40
N ARG A 171 18.72 -12.21 3.56
CA ARG A 171 19.24 -13.42 2.94
C ARG A 171 20.18 -14.17 3.88
N ASP A 172 21.06 -13.42 4.54
CA ASP A 172 22.19 -13.97 5.29
C ASP A 172 22.05 -13.72 6.80
N ASP A 173 21.81 -12.46 7.20
CA ASP A 173 21.84 -12.08 8.63
C ASP A 173 20.69 -11.15 9.05
N ALA A 174 20.15 -11.39 10.26
CA ALA A 174 19.16 -10.51 10.87
C ALA A 174 19.55 -10.17 12.32
N VAL A 175 19.56 -8.88 12.65
CA VAL A 175 19.84 -8.39 14.02
C VAL A 175 18.64 -7.58 14.51
N LEU A 176 18.07 -7.99 15.64
CA LEU A 176 16.95 -7.31 16.30
C LEU A 176 17.46 -6.49 17.49
N TYR A 177 17.17 -5.20 17.50
CA TYR A 177 17.39 -4.30 18.62
C TYR A 177 16.06 -4.04 19.32
N THR A 178 16.03 -4.20 20.64
CA THR A 178 14.82 -3.99 21.44
C THR A 178 15.15 -3.57 22.87
N GLN A 179 14.21 -2.88 23.52
CA GLN A 179 14.32 -2.48 24.92
C GLN A 179 14.13 -3.65 25.89
N ASP A 180 13.38 -4.69 25.48
CA ASP A 180 13.04 -5.85 26.31
C ASP A 180 12.84 -7.09 25.42
N ALA A 181 13.80 -8.02 25.46
CA ALA A 181 13.79 -9.20 24.61
C ALA A 181 12.62 -10.15 24.90
N ASP A 182 12.23 -10.31 26.16
CA ASP A 182 11.14 -11.20 26.54
C ASP A 182 9.80 -10.64 26.06
N LYS A 183 9.60 -9.33 26.20
CA LYS A 183 8.40 -8.64 25.72
C LYS A 183 8.33 -8.64 24.19
N ALA A 184 9.45 -8.40 23.51
CA ALA A 184 9.53 -8.47 22.06
C ALA A 184 9.17 -9.86 21.54
N GLY A 185 9.71 -10.93 22.16
CA GLY A 185 9.38 -12.31 21.81
C GLY A 185 7.89 -12.63 21.95
N ARG A 186 7.25 -12.18 23.04
CA ARG A 186 5.80 -12.33 23.21
C ARG A 186 5.03 -11.58 22.13
N GLN A 187 5.37 -10.32 21.86
CA GLN A 187 4.70 -9.50 20.85
C GLN A 187 4.87 -10.05 19.43
N ALA A 188 6.06 -10.52 19.08
CA ALA A 188 6.34 -11.15 17.79
C ALA A 188 5.58 -12.47 17.61
N GLY A 189 5.10 -13.11 18.67
CA GLY A 189 4.23 -14.28 18.61
C GLY A 189 2.74 -13.98 18.51
N LEU A 190 2.31 -12.72 18.67
CA LEU A 190 0.90 -12.35 18.65
C LEU A 190 0.35 -12.36 17.22
N GLU A 191 -0.68 -13.17 16.98
CA GLU A 191 -1.51 -13.04 15.80
C GLU A 191 -2.36 -11.77 15.92
N ILE A 192 -2.01 -10.76 15.13
CA ILE A 192 -2.83 -9.56 14.95
C ILE A 192 -3.59 -9.73 13.65
N ASP A 193 -4.82 -10.21 13.76
CA ASP A 193 -5.73 -10.29 12.64
C ASP A 193 -6.46 -8.96 12.43
N LYS A 194 -6.38 -8.46 11.20
CA LYS A 194 -7.31 -7.47 10.70
C LYS A 194 -8.45 -8.25 10.07
N SER A 195 -9.50 -8.51 10.84
CA SER A 195 -10.72 -9.12 10.31
C SER A 195 -11.22 -8.29 9.14
N ALA A 196 -11.49 -8.92 8.00
CA ALA A 196 -12.10 -8.22 6.90
C ALA A 196 -13.56 -7.91 7.26
N ALA A 197 -14.13 -6.86 6.66
CA ALA A 197 -15.52 -6.48 6.94
C ALA A 197 -16.54 -7.60 6.67
N HIS A 198 -16.18 -8.61 5.86
CA HIS A 198 -17.00 -9.79 5.60
C HIS A 198 -16.86 -10.91 6.64
N ASP A 199 -15.79 -10.90 7.45
CA ASP A 199 -15.54 -11.90 8.51
C ASP A 199 -16.28 -11.57 9.81
N ILE A 200 -16.80 -10.33 9.93
CA ILE A 200 -17.65 -9.91 11.04
C ILE A 200 -19.09 -10.31 10.71
N ALA A 201 -19.38 -11.61 10.77
CA ALA A 201 -20.77 -12.05 10.79
C ALA A 201 -21.39 -11.65 12.15
N PRO A 202 -22.47 -10.86 12.21
CA PRO A 202 -23.22 -10.73 13.45
C PRO A 202 -23.74 -12.13 13.80
N ALA A 203 -23.45 -12.60 15.01
CA ALA A 203 -23.98 -13.86 15.54
C ALA A 203 -25.50 -13.85 15.38
N ARG A 204 -26.00 -14.50 14.32
CA ARG A 204 -27.42 -14.71 14.07
C ARG A 204 -27.80 -16.02 14.71
N ASP A 205 -28.43 -15.90 15.87
CA ASP A 205 -29.33 -16.84 16.54
C ASP A 205 -29.35 -18.29 16.01
N GLU A 206 -28.59 -19.16 16.67
CA GLU A 206 -28.74 -20.62 16.58
C GLU A 206 -29.90 -21.16 17.45
N LEU A 207 -30.85 -20.32 17.85
CA LEU A 207 -32.01 -20.73 18.66
C LEU A 207 -33.30 -20.81 17.82
N GLN A 208 -33.28 -21.56 16.72
CA GLN A 208 -34.51 -22.02 16.05
C GLN A 208 -34.23 -23.11 14.99
N ARG A 209 -33.70 -24.27 15.42
CA ARG A 209 -33.74 -25.51 14.61
C ARG A 209 -34.27 -26.72 15.37
N ASP A 210 -35.04 -26.49 16.45
CA ASP A 210 -35.85 -27.53 17.08
C ASP A 210 -37.33 -27.18 16.91
N GLN A 211 -37.91 -27.64 15.79
CA GLN A 211 -39.34 -27.87 15.52
C GLN A 211 -39.47 -28.30 14.03
N GLN A 212 -39.27 -29.59 13.70
CA GLN A 212 -40.29 -30.66 13.51
C GLN A 212 -40.72 -30.83 12.03
N PRO A 213 -41.23 -32.00 11.57
CA PRO A 213 -40.93 -33.41 11.87
C PRO A 213 -40.66 -34.27 10.60
N ASP A 214 -40.17 -35.50 10.79
CA ASP A 214 -40.14 -36.58 9.79
C ASP A 214 -41.51 -36.87 9.16
N HIS A 215 -41.55 -37.00 7.83
CA HIS A 215 -42.60 -37.77 7.14
C HIS A 215 -42.00 -38.56 5.96
N ASP A 216 -41.78 -39.86 6.21
CA ASP A 216 -41.81 -40.91 5.19
C ASP A 216 -43.22 -40.99 4.59
N ILE A 217 -43.36 -40.89 3.26
CA ILE A 217 -44.48 -41.48 2.53
C ILE A 217 -44.00 -42.05 1.18
N ASP A 218 -44.05 -43.37 1.12
CA ASP A 218 -43.95 -44.25 -0.04
C ASP A 218 -45.22 -44.12 -0.92
N GLN A 219 -45.10 -43.88 -2.25
CA GLN A 219 -46.11 -44.34 -3.24
C GLN A 219 -45.70 -44.18 -4.73
N ALA A 220 -45.45 -45.35 -5.34
CA ALA A 220 -45.80 -45.91 -6.67
C ALA A 220 -45.71 -45.11 -8.00
N PRO A 221 -45.30 -45.76 -9.12
CA PRO A 221 -45.17 -45.15 -10.44
C PRO A 221 -46.49 -45.06 -11.24
N ASP A 222 -46.57 -44.05 -12.09
CA ASP A 222 -47.71 -43.68 -12.96
C ASP A 222 -47.97 -44.74 -14.07
N PRO A 223 -49.21 -45.26 -14.22
CA PRO A 223 -49.54 -46.32 -15.18
C PRO A 223 -49.73 -45.88 -16.65
N ASP A 224 -49.51 -44.61 -17.03
CA ASP A 224 -49.83 -44.11 -18.38
C ASP A 224 -48.63 -43.61 -19.22
N ALA A 225 -47.42 -44.16 -19.00
CA ALA A 225 -46.28 -43.90 -19.88
C ALA A 225 -46.32 -44.77 -21.17
N PRO A 226 -46.26 -44.19 -22.39
CA PRO A 226 -46.36 -44.94 -23.64
C PRO A 226 -45.13 -45.82 -23.94
N GLU A 227 -45.37 -47.05 -24.40
CA GLU A 227 -44.37 -48.06 -24.76
C GLU A 227 -43.58 -47.70 -26.04
N PRO A 228 -42.25 -47.83 -26.06
CA PRO A 228 -41.47 -47.84 -27.29
C PRO A 228 -41.34 -49.25 -27.91
N ASP A 229 -41.55 -49.30 -29.22
CA ASP A 229 -41.69 -50.42 -30.19
C ASP A 229 -40.59 -51.52 -30.13
N PRO A 230 -40.92 -52.82 -30.35
CA PRO A 230 -40.00 -53.94 -30.26
C PRO A 230 -39.51 -54.40 -31.64
N ASP A 231 -38.23 -54.20 -31.94
CA ASP A 231 -37.45 -55.01 -32.90
C ASP A 231 -35.96 -54.73 -32.64
N HIS A 232 -35.32 -55.60 -31.84
CA HIS A 232 -34.28 -56.54 -32.26
C HIS A 232 -32.88 -55.92 -32.47
N ASP A 233 -31.76 -56.46 -32.00
CA ASP A 233 -31.48 -57.68 -31.23
C ASP A 233 -29.99 -57.65 -30.78
N TYR A 234 -29.78 -58.09 -29.54
CA TYR A 234 -28.74 -58.99 -28.98
C TYR A 234 -27.21 -58.90 -29.19
N ASP A 235 -26.60 -59.37 -28.10
CA ASP A 235 -25.30 -60.03 -27.86
C ASP A 235 -24.08 -59.15 -27.52
N HIS A 236 -23.60 -59.11 -26.26
CA HIS A 236 -22.92 -60.13 -25.44
C HIS A 236 -21.55 -60.59 -25.97
N ASP A 237 -20.60 -60.52 -25.03
CA ASP A 237 -19.37 -61.31 -24.87
C ASP A 237 -17.99 -60.85 -25.39
N HIS A 238 -17.12 -60.71 -24.38
CA HIS A 238 -15.78 -61.32 -24.21
C HIS A 238 -14.53 -60.74 -24.91
N ASP A 239 -13.56 -60.40 -24.03
CA ASP A 239 -12.12 -60.67 -24.06
C ASP A 239 -11.43 -60.97 -25.40
N HIS A 240 -10.38 -60.18 -25.71
CA HIS A 240 -9.00 -60.68 -25.60
C HIS A 240 -7.96 -59.58 -25.91
N ASP A 241 -6.99 -59.47 -25.01
CA ASP A 241 -5.63 -58.97 -25.28
C ASP A 241 -5.02 -59.66 -26.50
N GLN A 242 -4.30 -58.91 -27.35
CA GLN A 242 -3.06 -59.38 -27.97
C GLN A 242 -2.08 -58.22 -28.22
N ASP A 243 -0.97 -58.32 -27.47
CA ASP A 243 0.42 -58.31 -27.94
C ASP A 243 0.94 -57.16 -28.81
N GLY A 244 2.06 -56.57 -28.33
CA GLY A 244 3.03 -55.82 -29.11
C GLY A 244 3.81 -56.71 -30.12
N PRO A 245 5.03 -56.33 -30.60
CA PRO A 245 5.92 -55.32 -30.05
C PRO A 245 6.61 -54.38 -31.08
N SER A 246 7.33 -53.40 -30.53
CA SER A 246 8.68 -52.95 -30.92
C SER A 246 8.91 -52.18 -32.24
N LEU A 247 9.26 -50.90 -32.02
CA LEU A 247 10.40 -50.14 -32.59
C LEU A 247 10.55 -49.98 -34.11
N GLY A 248 10.50 -48.71 -34.51
CA GLY A 248 11.25 -48.09 -35.60
C GLY A 248 11.50 -46.64 -35.26
#